data_AF-A0A7S7Q677-F1
#
_entry.id   AF-A0A7S7Q677-F1
#
_cell.length_a   1.000
_cell.length_b   1.000
_cell.length_c   1.000
_cell.angle_alpha   90.00
_cell.angle_beta   90.00
_cell.angle_gamma   90.00
#
_symmetry.space_group_name_H-M   'P 1'
#
loop_
_entity.id
_entity.type
_entity.pdbx_description
1 polymer ?
#
loop_
_entity_poly.entity_id
_entity_poly.type
_entity_poly.pdbx_seq_one_letter_code
_entity_poly.pdbx_strand_id
1 'polypeptide(L)'
;MLKATLRIGDLKTFDPAVRDCSIAIGESYIRPFQHKSLESLLLKNSDQWFFVIRERQRVADEFGTNPIATANASADQLRQSYQQCMHWPLDFVVIEAARRGPRLQVRAGHIGSLPIYFHVEERTRTVTLSWDFVDFLGTSRAIDAEIIAHHLSMRTFYSARQPCAGINLPTAGATLYVDRSETSFEYGSLDPFTRPCTYKTWRLM
;
A
#
# COMPACT_ATOMS: atom_id res chain seq x y z
N MET A 1 8.39 4.24 -2.19
CA MET A 1 7.49 5.20 -1.50
C MET A 1 7.46 5.04 0.02
N LEU A 2 7.40 3.84 0.59
CA LEU A 2 7.37 3.69 2.05
C LEU A 2 7.95 2.34 2.46
N LYS A 3 8.30 2.22 3.74
CA LYS A 3 8.48 0.93 4.43
C LYS A 3 7.45 0.85 5.54
N ALA A 4 6.77 -0.28 5.69
CA ALA A 4 5.78 -0.46 6.75
C ALA A 4 5.76 -1.89 7.26
N THR A 5 5.38 -2.04 8.52
CA THR A 5 4.99 -3.31 9.13
C THR A 5 3.69 -3.07 9.88
N LEU A 6 2.62 -3.72 9.44
CA LEU A 6 1.27 -3.51 9.93
C LEU A 6 0.71 -4.82 10.45
N ARG A 7 0.61 -4.95 11.77
CA ARG A 7 -0.07 -6.06 12.42
C ARG A 7 -1.55 -5.74 12.49
N ILE A 8 -2.38 -6.61 11.93
CA ILE A 8 -3.84 -6.42 11.93
C ILE A 8 -4.41 -6.28 13.36
N GLY A 9 -3.73 -6.89 14.35
CA GLY A 9 -4.04 -6.73 15.77
C GLY A 9 -3.90 -5.31 16.31
N ASP A 10 -2.86 -4.56 15.88
CA ASP A 10 -2.60 -3.19 16.34
C ASP A 10 -3.57 -2.19 15.73
N LEU A 11 -4.10 -2.50 14.55
CA LEU A 11 -5.09 -1.64 13.90
C LEU A 11 -6.39 -1.52 14.71
N LYS A 12 -6.58 -2.31 15.78
CA LYS A 12 -7.66 -2.18 16.80
C LYS A 12 -7.75 -0.79 17.41
N THR A 13 -6.60 -0.17 17.63
CA THR A 13 -6.48 1.20 18.12
C THR A 13 -6.40 2.14 16.93
N PHE A 14 -7.49 2.86 16.64
CA PHE A 14 -7.62 3.78 15.51
C PHE A 14 -6.98 5.15 15.76
N ASP A 15 -5.85 5.16 16.46
CA ASP A 15 -5.15 6.39 16.83
C ASP A 15 -3.69 6.34 16.38
N PRO A 16 -3.43 6.38 15.06
CA PRO A 16 -2.08 6.52 14.56
C PRO A 16 -1.48 7.83 15.07
N ALA A 17 -0.24 7.75 15.55
CA ALA A 17 0.53 8.90 16.00
C ALA A 17 1.74 9.10 15.09
N VAL A 18 1.97 10.33 14.66
CA VAL A 18 3.21 10.69 13.96
C VAL A 18 4.31 10.86 15.00
N ARG A 19 5.43 10.14 14.80
CA ARG A 19 6.66 10.25 15.58
C ARG A 19 7.80 10.44 14.61
N ASP A 20 8.47 11.59 14.71
CA ASP A 20 9.48 12.04 13.76
C ASP A 20 8.94 12.06 12.31
N CYS A 21 9.44 11.16 11.45
CA CYS A 21 9.01 10.99 10.07
C CYS A 21 8.30 9.63 9.85
N SER A 22 7.66 9.09 10.88
CA SER A 22 6.97 7.81 10.84
C SER A 22 5.61 7.88 11.52
N ILE A 23 4.71 6.97 11.15
CA ILE A 23 3.43 6.75 11.82
C ILE A 23 3.58 5.49 12.65
N ALA A 24 3.27 5.58 13.94
CA ALA A 24 3.28 4.46 14.87
C ALA A 24 1.84 4.10 15.28
N ILE A 25 1.53 2.79 15.32
CA ILE A 25 0.24 2.21 15.73
C ILE A 25 0.55 0.95 16.53
N GLY A 26 0.58 1.01 17.86
CA GLY A 26 1.05 -0.13 18.66
C GLY A 26 2.52 -0.48 18.32
N GLU A 27 2.76 -1.72 17.90
CA GLU A 27 4.08 -2.17 17.38
C GLU A 27 4.22 -1.99 15.86
N SER A 28 3.14 -1.59 15.20
CA SER A 28 3.10 -1.35 13.76
C SER A 28 3.65 0.04 13.43
N TYR A 29 4.25 0.15 12.24
CA TYR A 29 4.77 1.42 11.75
C TYR A 29 4.59 1.60 10.24
N ILE A 30 4.55 2.86 9.81
CA ILE A 30 4.66 3.29 8.42
C ILE A 30 5.72 4.38 8.35
N ARG A 31 6.72 4.21 7.49
CA ARG A 31 7.80 5.17 7.28
C ARG A 31 7.87 5.56 5.80
N PRO A 32 7.40 6.77 5.45
CA PRO A 32 7.53 7.31 4.10
C PRO A 32 9.00 7.50 3.70
N PHE A 33 9.28 7.29 2.41
CA PHE A 33 10.57 7.62 1.82
C PHE A 33 10.73 9.14 1.77
N GLN A 34 11.84 9.64 2.30
CA GLN A 34 12.09 11.07 2.45
C GLN A 34 12.66 11.62 1.15
N HIS A 35 11.80 12.17 0.29
CA HIS A 35 12.20 12.72 -0.99
C HIS A 35 11.36 13.93 -1.38
N LYS A 36 11.99 14.97 -1.94
CA LYS A 36 11.36 16.24 -2.32
C LYS A 36 10.23 16.13 -3.35
N SER A 37 10.21 15.06 -4.13
CA SER A 37 9.13 14.78 -5.08
C SER A 37 7.95 14.05 -4.46
N LEU A 38 7.97 13.75 -3.16
CA LEU A 38 6.89 13.04 -2.46
C LEU A 38 6.27 13.95 -1.40
N GLU A 39 4.97 13.78 -1.19
CA GLU A 39 4.24 14.35 -0.06
C GLU A 39 3.43 13.27 0.65
N SER A 40 3.25 13.45 1.96
CA SER A 40 2.60 12.49 2.84
C SER A 40 1.53 13.16 3.70
N LEU A 41 0.34 12.57 3.75
CA LEU A 41 -0.81 13.08 4.49
C LEU A 41 -1.46 11.93 5.28
N LEU A 42 -1.67 12.16 6.58
CA LEU A 42 -2.46 11.32 7.47
C LEU A 42 -3.74 12.05 7.86
N LEU A 43 -4.88 11.50 7.50
CA LEU A 43 -6.20 11.93 7.94
C LEU A 43 -6.78 10.89 8.87
N LYS A 44 -7.38 11.29 9.99
CA LYS A 44 -8.00 10.35 10.93
C LYS A 44 -9.28 10.86 11.54
N ASN A 45 -10.13 9.92 11.94
CA ASN A 45 -11.29 10.14 12.80
C ASN A 45 -11.42 8.97 13.80
N SER A 46 -12.54 8.88 14.52
CA SER A 46 -12.77 7.84 15.53
C SER A 46 -12.90 6.40 14.97
N ASP A 47 -13.21 6.27 13.67
CA ASP A 47 -13.62 5.03 13.03
C ASP A 47 -12.68 4.55 11.93
N GLN A 48 -11.86 5.44 11.37
CA GLN A 48 -10.90 5.10 10.32
C GLN A 48 -9.76 6.12 10.24
N TRP A 49 -8.66 5.68 9.66
CA TRP A 49 -7.59 6.56 9.24
C TRP A 49 -7.16 6.23 7.82
N PHE A 50 -6.66 7.26 7.16
CA PHE A 50 -6.25 7.27 5.77
C PHE A 50 -4.87 7.90 5.71
N PHE A 51 -3.89 7.12 5.27
CA PHE A 51 -2.56 7.60 4.98
C PHE A 51 -2.33 7.54 3.47
N VAL A 52 -1.86 8.65 2.90
CA VAL A 52 -1.42 8.68 1.51
C VAL A 52 0.00 9.19 1.43
N ILE A 53 0.78 8.54 0.59
CA ILE A 53 2.00 9.11 0.01
C ILE A 53 1.79 9.22 -1.50
N ARG A 54 2.12 10.38 -2.07
CA ARG A 54 1.95 10.63 -3.51
C ARG A 54 3.05 11.52 -4.04
N GLU A 55 3.27 11.43 -5.35
CA GLU A 55 4.18 12.32 -6.05
C GLU A 55 3.63 13.75 -6.09
N ARG A 56 4.50 14.73 -5.91
CA ARG A 56 4.13 16.14 -6.02
C ARG A 56 4.06 16.57 -7.48
N GLN A 57 3.05 17.37 -7.81
CA GLN A 57 2.97 18.03 -9.12
C GLN A 57 4.06 19.09 -9.33
N ARG A 58 4.60 19.63 -8.23
CA ARG A 58 5.71 20.58 -8.22
C ARG A 58 6.74 20.12 -7.19
N VAL A 59 8.00 20.07 -7.59
CA VAL A 59 9.10 19.72 -6.69
C VAL A 59 9.21 20.81 -5.63
N ALA A 60 9.30 20.43 -4.36
CA ALA A 60 9.57 21.40 -3.30
C ALA A 60 10.97 22.00 -3.47
N ASP A 61 11.09 23.31 -3.29
CA ASP A 61 12.36 24.03 -3.41
C ASP A 61 13.34 23.68 -2.27
N GLU A 62 12.83 23.15 -1.16
CA GLU A 62 13.60 22.84 0.03
C GLU A 62 14.15 21.40 0.03
N PHE A 63 15.45 21.28 0.27
CA PHE A 63 16.09 20.01 0.62
C PHE A 63 15.90 19.73 2.11
N GLY A 64 15.24 18.62 2.47
CA GLY A 64 15.02 18.26 3.86
C GLY A 64 14.07 17.09 4.08
N THR A 65 13.82 16.78 5.36
CA THR A 65 12.76 15.86 5.79
C THR A 65 11.39 16.39 5.36
N ASN A 66 10.59 15.53 4.74
CA ASN A 66 9.24 15.86 4.32
C ASN A 66 8.27 15.44 5.45
N PRO A 67 7.76 16.39 6.25
CA PRO A 67 6.91 16.05 7.38
C PRO A 67 5.61 15.40 6.90
N ILE A 68 5.06 14.52 7.73
CA ILE A 68 3.76 13.91 7.50
C ILE A 68 2.69 14.91 7.96
N ALA A 69 2.01 15.56 7.01
CA ALA A 69 0.88 16.42 7.34
C ALA A 69 -0.20 15.58 8.04
N THR A 70 -0.75 16.08 9.15
CA THR A 70 -1.75 15.34 9.93
C THR A 70 -2.96 16.21 10.22
N ALA A 71 -4.16 15.66 10.02
CA ALA A 71 -5.39 16.35 10.39
C ALA A 71 -6.46 15.38 10.91
N ASN A 72 -7.25 15.85 11.88
CA ASN A 72 -8.53 15.22 12.19
C ASN A 72 -9.53 15.63 11.10
N ALA A 73 -10.29 14.67 10.58
CA ALA A 73 -11.17 14.87 9.44
C ALA A 73 -12.55 14.26 9.68
N SER A 74 -13.60 14.88 9.15
CA SER A 74 -14.92 14.24 9.08
C SER A 74 -14.90 13.06 8.10
N ALA A 75 -15.91 12.19 8.17
CA ALA A 75 -16.07 11.10 7.20
C ALA A 75 -16.17 11.61 5.75
N ASP A 76 -16.82 12.76 5.54
CA ASP A 76 -16.92 13.38 4.22
C ASP A 76 -15.58 13.92 3.72
N GLN A 77 -14.78 14.53 4.60
CA GLN A 77 -13.43 15.00 4.25
C GLN A 77 -12.52 13.82 3.89
N LEU A 78 -12.57 12.73 4.65
CA LEU A 78 -11.85 11.49 4.32
C LEU A 78 -12.24 10.95 2.94
N ARG A 79 -13.55 10.87 2.65
CA ARG A 79 -14.05 10.43 1.34
C ARG A 79 -13.61 11.35 0.22
N GLN A 80 -13.68 12.66 0.40
CA GLN A 80 -13.22 13.65 -0.58
C GLN A 80 -11.72 13.52 -0.84
N SER A 81 -10.90 13.38 0.20
CA SER A 81 -9.45 13.17 0.05
C SER A 81 -9.11 11.86 -0.65
N TYR A 82 -9.83 10.77 -0.33
CA TYR A 82 -9.70 9.51 -1.07
C TYR A 82 -10.04 9.71 -2.56
N GLN A 83 -11.15 10.37 -2.88
CA GLN A 83 -11.56 10.67 -4.24
C GLN A 83 -10.53 11.55 -4.98
N GLN A 84 -9.95 12.54 -4.30
CA GLN A 84 -8.87 13.36 -4.87
C GLN A 84 -7.65 12.51 -5.22
N CYS A 85 -7.29 11.52 -4.40
CA CYS A 85 -6.20 10.59 -4.72
C CYS A 85 -6.52 9.78 -5.97
N MET A 86 -7.76 9.31 -6.13
CA MET A 86 -8.18 8.59 -7.34
C MET A 86 -8.11 9.44 -8.62
N HIS A 87 -8.07 10.77 -8.52
CA HIS A 87 -7.90 11.69 -9.66
C HIS A 87 -6.51 12.33 -9.69
N TRP A 88 -5.58 11.86 -8.85
CA TRP A 88 -4.22 12.39 -8.83
C TRP A 88 -3.53 12.05 -10.15
N PRO A 89 -2.91 13.03 -10.84
CA PRO A 89 -2.35 12.80 -12.17
C PRO A 89 -0.99 12.09 -12.15
N LEU A 90 -0.40 11.92 -10.97
CA LEU A 90 0.87 11.22 -10.75
C LEU A 90 0.65 9.99 -9.87
N ASP A 91 1.72 9.27 -9.54
CA ASP A 91 1.57 8.03 -8.79
C ASP A 91 1.39 8.25 -7.28
N PHE A 92 0.73 7.30 -6.62
CA PHE A 92 0.41 7.36 -5.21
C PHE A 92 0.27 5.97 -4.60
N VAL A 93 0.36 5.91 -3.27
CA VAL A 93 -0.04 4.74 -2.47
C VAL A 93 -0.91 5.22 -1.33
N VAL A 94 -2.08 4.59 -1.23
CA VAL A 94 -3.03 4.81 -0.13
C VAL A 94 -2.98 3.60 0.79
N ILE A 95 -2.96 3.86 2.09
CA ILE A 95 -3.17 2.89 3.15
C ILE A 95 -4.35 3.37 3.98
N GLU A 96 -5.38 2.56 4.07
CA GLU A 96 -6.59 2.83 4.86
C GLU A 96 -6.80 1.72 5.88
N ALA A 97 -7.16 2.08 7.10
CA ALA A 97 -7.68 1.13 8.07
C ALA A 97 -8.98 1.65 8.67
N ALA A 98 -10.00 0.78 8.68
CA ALA A 98 -11.35 1.14 9.09
C ALA A 98 -11.95 0.14 10.10
N ARG A 99 -12.90 0.61 10.90
CA ARG A 99 -13.71 -0.24 11.81
C ARG A 99 -14.67 -1.15 11.06
N ARG A 100 -15.19 -0.66 9.93
CA ARG A 100 -16.18 -1.35 9.09
C ARG A 100 -15.55 -1.67 7.74
N GLY A 101 -15.86 -2.84 7.19
CA GLY A 101 -15.22 -3.34 5.97
C GLY A 101 -13.86 -3.99 6.25
N PRO A 102 -13.02 -4.15 5.21
CA PRO A 102 -11.68 -4.70 5.34
C PRO A 102 -10.86 -3.94 6.38
N ARG A 103 -10.11 -4.67 7.21
CA ARG A 103 -9.38 -4.05 8.31
C ARG A 103 -8.27 -3.13 7.83
N LEU A 104 -7.64 -3.52 6.74
CA LEU A 104 -6.59 -2.78 6.06
C LEU A 104 -6.87 -2.85 4.55
N GLN A 105 -6.74 -1.71 3.89
CA GLN A 105 -6.70 -1.61 2.45
C GLN A 105 -5.39 -0.92 2.06
N VAL A 106 -4.68 -1.47 1.07
CA VAL A 106 -3.52 -0.83 0.46
C VAL A 106 -3.78 -0.72 -1.03
N ARG A 107 -3.76 0.49 -1.56
CA ARG A 107 -4.07 0.75 -2.97
C ARG A 107 -2.91 1.46 -3.67
N ALA A 108 -2.54 0.93 -4.83
CA ALA A 108 -1.59 1.56 -5.73
C ALA A 108 -2.27 2.54 -6.69
N GLY A 109 -1.53 3.56 -7.09
CA GLY A 109 -1.94 4.54 -8.08
C GLY A 109 -1.99 3.97 -9.49
N HIS A 110 -2.44 4.81 -10.43
CA HIS A 110 -2.83 4.36 -11.78
C HIS A 110 -1.65 4.15 -12.73
N ILE A 111 -0.47 4.67 -12.37
CA ILE A 111 0.71 4.61 -13.24
C ILE A 111 1.53 3.36 -12.92
N GLY A 112 1.62 2.97 -11.65
CA GLY A 112 2.44 1.84 -11.21
C GLY A 112 3.93 2.09 -11.43
N SER A 113 4.37 3.36 -11.45
CA SER A 113 5.77 3.74 -11.60
C SER A 113 6.55 3.57 -10.31
N LEU A 114 5.86 3.49 -9.17
CA LEU A 114 6.49 3.44 -7.86
C LEU A 114 6.31 2.09 -7.18
N PRO A 115 7.37 1.24 -7.16
CA PRO A 115 7.23 -0.10 -6.65
C PRO A 115 7.04 -0.07 -5.12
N ILE A 116 6.02 -0.80 -4.67
CA ILE A 116 5.83 -1.18 -3.26
C ILE A 116 5.58 -2.67 -3.22
N TYR A 117 6.60 -3.43 -2.88
CA TYR A 117 6.44 -4.85 -2.62
C TYR A 117 5.68 -5.06 -1.32
N PHE A 118 4.87 -6.10 -1.26
CA PHE A 118 4.20 -6.54 -0.05
C PHE A 118 4.33 -8.03 0.18
N HIS A 119 4.24 -8.38 1.46
CA HIS A 119 4.07 -9.75 1.93
C HIS A 119 3.08 -9.75 3.08
N VAL A 120 2.23 -10.77 3.14
CA VAL A 120 1.33 -11.02 4.27
C VAL A 120 1.76 -12.30 4.95
N GLU A 121 2.18 -12.21 6.20
CA GLU A 121 2.46 -13.37 7.04
C GLU A 121 1.16 -13.85 7.67
N GLU A 122 0.62 -14.97 7.18
CA GLU A 122 -0.70 -15.50 7.57
C GLU A 122 -0.81 -15.81 9.07
N ARG A 123 0.24 -16.38 9.68
CA ARG A 123 0.22 -16.81 11.10
C ARG A 123 0.10 -15.63 12.06
N THR A 124 0.81 -14.54 11.80
CA THR A 124 0.83 -13.36 12.68
C THR A 124 -0.14 -12.28 12.21
N ARG A 125 -0.70 -12.43 11.00
CA ARG A 125 -1.46 -11.39 10.29
C ARG A 125 -0.68 -10.09 10.25
N THR A 126 0.57 -10.18 9.79
CA THR A 126 1.46 -9.02 9.61
C THR A 126 1.61 -8.74 8.13
N VAL A 127 1.33 -7.50 7.73
CA VAL A 127 1.55 -6.99 6.39
C VAL A 127 2.84 -6.19 6.39
N THR A 128 3.83 -6.62 5.61
CA THR A 128 5.07 -5.88 5.39
C THR A 128 5.01 -5.24 4.03
N LEU A 129 5.28 -3.93 3.95
CA LEU A 129 5.38 -3.16 2.72
C LEU A 129 6.80 -2.61 2.61
N SER A 130 7.42 -2.68 1.43
CA SER A 130 8.67 -1.96 1.18
C SER A 130 8.83 -1.57 -0.27
N TRP A 131 9.46 -0.44 -0.51
CA TRP A 131 9.93 -0.04 -1.83
C TRP A 131 11.19 -0.80 -2.27
N ASP A 132 11.87 -1.45 -1.33
CA ASP A 132 13.09 -2.21 -1.57
C ASP A 132 12.80 -3.71 -1.44
N PHE A 133 12.92 -4.44 -2.56
CA PHE A 133 12.70 -5.88 -2.58
C PHE A 133 13.68 -6.65 -1.68
N VAL A 134 14.90 -6.11 -1.49
CA VAL A 134 15.94 -6.74 -0.69
C VAL A 134 15.51 -6.93 0.77
N ASP A 135 14.63 -6.07 1.28
CA ASP A 135 14.11 -6.18 2.65
C ASP A 135 13.38 -7.52 2.90
N PHE A 136 12.90 -8.20 1.85
CA PHE A 136 12.20 -9.48 1.98
C PHE A 136 13.11 -10.71 1.88
N LEU A 137 14.39 -10.51 1.52
CA LEU A 137 15.37 -11.59 1.30
C LEU A 137 16.06 -12.06 2.59
N GLY A 138 15.85 -11.35 3.70
CA GLY A 138 16.39 -11.74 5.01
C GLY A 138 15.79 -13.02 5.60
N THR A 139 14.75 -13.57 4.99
CA THR A 139 14.13 -14.85 5.37
C THR A 139 14.17 -15.81 4.19
N SER A 140 14.48 -17.08 4.44
CA SER A 140 14.44 -18.11 3.40
C SER A 140 13.03 -18.24 2.83
N ARG A 141 12.90 -18.13 1.51
CA ARG A 141 11.64 -18.22 0.78
C ARG A 141 11.83 -19.12 -0.43
N ALA A 142 10.78 -19.86 -0.77
CA ALA A 142 10.76 -20.61 -2.02
C ALA A 142 10.85 -19.64 -3.21
N ILE A 143 11.53 -20.09 -4.26
CA ILE A 143 11.56 -19.39 -5.55
C ILE A 143 10.30 -19.77 -6.32
N ASP A 144 9.66 -18.77 -6.91
CA ASP A 144 8.55 -18.97 -7.84
C ASP A 144 9.10 -19.38 -9.21
N ALA A 145 9.18 -20.69 -9.46
CA ALA A 145 9.81 -21.25 -10.66
C ALA A 145 9.13 -20.80 -11.95
N GLU A 146 7.81 -20.58 -11.93
CA GLU A 146 7.06 -20.10 -13.10
C GLU A 146 7.48 -18.66 -13.45
N ILE A 147 7.50 -17.77 -12.44
CA ILE A 147 7.93 -16.38 -12.62
C ILE A 147 9.38 -16.31 -13.10
N ILE A 148 10.28 -17.11 -12.49
CA ILE A 148 11.67 -17.20 -12.95
C ILE A 148 11.77 -17.71 -14.39
N ALA A 149 11.01 -18.74 -14.77
CA ALA A 149 11.03 -19.25 -16.14
C ALA A 149 10.57 -18.19 -17.15
N HIS A 150 9.58 -17.37 -16.82
CA HIS A 150 9.18 -16.23 -17.65
C HIS A 150 10.29 -15.20 -17.80
N HIS A 151 10.97 -14.82 -16.71
CA HIS A 151 12.12 -13.91 -16.78
C HIS A 151 13.28 -14.47 -17.61
N LEU A 152 13.66 -15.73 -17.40
CA LEU A 152 14.76 -16.38 -18.12
C LEU A 152 14.45 -16.59 -19.60
N SER A 153 13.18 -16.79 -19.95
CA SER A 153 12.73 -16.92 -21.34
C SER A 153 12.45 -15.58 -22.02
N MET A 154 12.73 -14.45 -21.35
CA MET A 154 12.49 -13.09 -21.85
C MET A 154 11.03 -12.85 -22.28
N ARG A 155 10.08 -13.51 -21.59
CA ARG A 155 8.65 -13.34 -21.84
C ARG A 155 8.05 -12.34 -20.87
N THR A 156 7.34 -11.34 -21.39
CA THR A 156 6.57 -10.40 -20.58
C THR A 156 5.30 -11.08 -20.07
N PHE A 157 5.08 -11.03 -18.76
CA PHE A 157 3.85 -11.50 -18.12
C PHE A 157 3.39 -10.44 -17.11
N TYR A 158 2.14 -9.98 -17.24
CA TYR A 158 1.58 -9.00 -16.31
C TYR A 158 1.10 -9.72 -15.05
N SER A 159 1.79 -9.49 -13.93
CA SER A 159 1.47 -10.12 -12.64
C SER A 159 1.94 -9.28 -11.48
N ALA A 160 1.24 -9.45 -10.35
CA ALA A 160 1.75 -8.99 -9.08
C ALA A 160 2.86 -9.91 -8.52
N ARG A 161 2.90 -11.20 -8.93
CA ARG A 161 3.85 -12.18 -8.39
C ARG A 161 5.29 -11.80 -8.71
N GLN A 162 6.16 -11.99 -7.73
CA GLN A 162 7.60 -11.72 -7.83
C GLN A 162 8.41 -13.03 -7.76
N PRO A 163 9.73 -12.99 -8.06
CA PRO A 163 10.58 -14.18 -8.05
C PRO A 163 10.57 -15.02 -6.77
N CYS A 164 10.27 -14.41 -5.61
CA CYS A 164 10.18 -15.10 -4.34
C CYS A 164 8.71 -15.29 -3.94
N ALA A 165 8.34 -16.52 -3.62
CA ALA A 165 6.97 -16.89 -3.30
C ALA A 165 6.40 -16.07 -2.13
N GLY A 166 5.14 -15.64 -2.29
CA GLY A 166 4.42 -14.84 -1.30
C GLY A 166 4.83 -13.36 -1.23
N ILE A 167 5.80 -12.91 -2.03
CA ILE A 167 6.11 -11.49 -2.23
C ILE A 167 5.43 -11.05 -3.53
N ASN A 168 4.70 -9.95 -3.44
CA ASN A 168 3.92 -9.42 -4.54
C ASN A 168 4.19 -7.92 -4.71
N LEU A 169 3.96 -7.41 -5.91
CA LEU A 169 4.04 -6.01 -6.28
C LEU A 169 2.66 -5.57 -6.77
N PRO A 170 1.95 -4.66 -6.09
CA PRO A 170 0.69 -4.11 -6.57
C PRO A 170 0.94 -3.49 -7.94
N THR A 171 0.17 -3.93 -8.92
CA THR A 171 0.19 -3.33 -10.25
C THR A 171 -0.63 -2.05 -10.25
N ALA A 172 -0.60 -1.32 -11.37
CA ALA A 172 -1.40 -0.11 -11.56
C ALA A 172 -2.87 -0.30 -11.13
N GLY A 173 -3.35 0.56 -10.23
CA GLY A 173 -4.70 0.56 -9.69
C GLY A 173 -5.06 -0.62 -8.78
N ALA A 174 -4.13 -1.55 -8.51
CA ALA A 174 -4.39 -2.72 -7.72
C ALA A 174 -4.65 -2.38 -6.24
N THR A 175 -5.46 -3.22 -5.60
CA THR A 175 -5.84 -3.06 -4.20
C THR A 175 -5.65 -4.37 -3.45
N LEU A 176 -4.88 -4.32 -2.36
CA LEU A 176 -4.76 -5.36 -1.36
C LEU A 176 -5.78 -5.08 -0.25
N TYR A 177 -6.54 -6.09 0.13
CA TYR A 177 -7.43 -6.07 1.29
C TYR A 177 -6.98 -7.12 2.27
N VAL A 178 -6.88 -6.73 3.54
CA VAL A 178 -6.52 -7.63 4.62
C VAL A 178 -7.54 -7.46 5.74
N ASP A 179 -8.25 -8.54 6.04
CA ASP A 179 -9.12 -8.66 7.20
C ASP A 179 -8.48 -9.62 8.22
N ARG A 180 -9.17 -9.89 9.33
CA ARG A 180 -8.70 -10.77 10.40
C ARG A 180 -8.51 -12.21 9.95
N SER A 181 -9.35 -12.68 9.03
CA SER A 181 -9.40 -14.08 8.59
C SER A 181 -9.04 -14.28 7.13
N GLU A 182 -8.99 -13.21 6.34
CA GLU A 182 -8.86 -13.31 4.90
C GLU A 182 -7.98 -12.20 4.35
N THR A 183 -7.18 -12.56 3.36
CA THR A 183 -6.38 -11.66 2.54
C THR A 183 -6.88 -11.81 1.09
N SER A 184 -7.26 -10.72 0.45
CA SER A 184 -7.62 -10.71 -0.97
C SER A 184 -6.85 -9.64 -1.73
N PHE A 185 -6.55 -9.93 -2.98
CA PHE A 185 -5.86 -9.02 -3.87
C PHE A 185 -6.66 -8.86 -5.17
N GLU A 186 -6.94 -7.60 -5.52
CA GLU A 186 -7.67 -7.22 -6.72
C GLU A 186 -6.72 -6.45 -7.64
N TYR A 187 -6.58 -6.92 -8.88
CA TYR A 187 -5.91 -6.17 -9.93
C TYR A 187 -6.72 -4.90 -10.26
N GLY A 188 -6.03 -3.80 -10.55
CA GLY A 188 -6.69 -2.60 -11.05
C GLY A 188 -7.36 -2.88 -12.39
N SER A 189 -8.51 -2.26 -12.65
CA SER A 189 -9.05 -2.24 -14.00
C SER A 189 -8.17 -1.34 -14.87
N LEU A 190 -7.84 -1.81 -16.08
CA LEU A 190 -7.18 -0.98 -17.10
C LEU A 190 -8.13 0.09 -17.66
N ASP A 191 -9.39 0.08 -17.24
CA ASP A 191 -10.44 0.97 -17.68
C ASP A 191 -11.10 1.64 -16.44
N PRO A 192 -10.89 2.95 -16.22
CA PRO A 192 -11.43 3.65 -15.06
C PRO A 192 -12.96 3.84 -15.09
N PHE A 193 -13.64 3.45 -16.18
CA PHE A 193 -15.07 3.70 -16.39
C PHE A 193 -15.97 2.45 -16.41
N THR A 194 -15.42 1.24 -16.35
CA THR A 194 -16.23 0.01 -16.28
C THR A 194 -16.50 -0.39 -14.83
N ARG A 195 -17.80 -0.44 -14.47
CA ARG A 195 -18.29 -1.11 -13.25
C ARG A 195 -17.85 -2.59 -13.26
N PRO A 196 -17.70 -3.24 -12.08
CA PRO A 196 -16.99 -4.51 -11.99
C PRO A 196 -17.75 -5.64 -12.69
N CYS A 197 -17.29 -6.00 -13.88
CA CYS A 197 -17.54 -7.32 -14.44
C CYS A 197 -16.43 -8.24 -13.94
N THR A 198 -16.75 -9.04 -12.91
CA THR A 198 -16.06 -10.31 -12.55
C THR A 198 -14.54 -10.32 -12.74
N TYR A 199 -13.79 -9.55 -11.94
CA TYR A 199 -12.35 -9.80 -11.80
C TYR A 199 -12.13 -10.96 -10.83
N LYS A 200 -11.23 -11.87 -11.21
CA LYS A 200 -10.77 -12.98 -10.35
C LYS A 200 -10.17 -12.38 -9.07
N THR A 201 -10.92 -12.40 -7.98
CA THR A 201 -10.38 -12.26 -6.63
C THR A 201 -9.43 -13.42 -6.41
N TRP A 202 -8.14 -13.14 -6.25
CA TRP A 202 -7.19 -14.16 -5.84
C TRP A 202 -7.15 -14.18 -4.32
N ARG A 203 -7.53 -15.31 -3.73
CA ARG A 203 -7.12 -15.63 -2.36
C ARG A 203 -5.63 -15.89 -2.39
N LEU A 204 -4.88 -15.10 -1.65
CA LEU A 204 -3.49 -15.44 -1.35
C LEU A 204 -3.56 -16.61 -0.35
N MET A 205 -3.22 -17.82 -0.82
CA MET A 205 -3.03 -19.01 0.03
C MET A 205 -1.68 -18.97 0.72
#